data_AF-A0A5P9P956-F1
#
_entry.id   AF-A0A5P9P956-F1
#
_cell.length_a   1.000
_cell.length_b   1.000
_cell.length_c   1.000
_cell.angle_alpha   90.00
_cell.angle_beta   90.00
_cell.angle_gamma   90.00
#
_symmetry.space_group_name_H-M   'P 1'
#
loop_
_entity.id
_entity.type
_entity.pdbx_description
1 polymer ?
#
loop_
_entity_poly.entity_id
_entity_poly.type
_entity_poly.pdbx_seq_one_letter_code
_entity_poly.pdbx_strand_id
1 'polypeptide(L)'
;MSTDSGAGDEDAAITLYRLHGCPYCERIVRRLERYGIPYRSRFVAGEHSRRDAVAREAGTRSVPVVVDHERGVTMPESSRILEYLERTYGDGGPTERSDSDGMELIEFPPAEHPTVGETAPEFTRPLVSAAYWEDTSLSTLVEREGPVLLVFYPLNWGGKSVYWWGEIRDRSWHEDLTVVGVGIGQPFDHQRFIERHGLENALYSDPGNGVAERYGVVHDLDGMTGVSEPRPATFLIGPERTIDHVWIADEWPPSPPYDEIESNWK
;
A
#
# COMPACT_ATOMS: atom_id res chain seq x y z
N MET A 1 -8.13 25.83 18.09
CA MET A 1 -7.79 26.99 17.23
C MET A 1 -6.42 26.71 16.64
N SER A 2 -6.29 27.00 15.34
CA SER A 2 -5.10 26.81 14.50
C SER A 2 -4.87 25.38 13.99
N THR A 3 -4.74 25.11 12.70
CA THR A 3 -4.82 25.94 11.48
C THR A 3 -5.05 24.98 10.31
N ASP A 4 -6.16 25.19 9.61
CA ASP A 4 -6.29 25.19 8.15
C ASP A 4 -5.02 24.87 7.33
N SER A 5 -4.99 23.69 6.70
CA SER A 5 -4.03 23.29 5.66
C SER A 5 -4.72 23.05 4.30
N GLY A 6 -5.97 23.50 4.13
CA GLY A 6 -6.76 23.26 2.91
C GLY A 6 -6.41 24.17 1.74
N ALA A 7 -5.67 25.26 1.96
CA ALA A 7 -5.43 26.29 0.96
C ALA A 7 -4.29 25.99 -0.04
N GLY A 8 -3.51 24.91 0.16
CA GLY A 8 -2.35 24.59 -0.70
C GLY A 8 -2.66 23.75 -1.95
N ASP A 9 -3.82 23.08 -2.00
CA ASP A 9 -4.11 22.06 -3.03
C ASP A 9 -4.88 22.60 -4.25
N GLU A 10 -5.62 23.71 -4.12
CA GLU A 10 -6.39 24.29 -5.22
C GLU A 10 -5.54 25.17 -6.16
N ASP A 11 -4.48 25.80 -5.65
CA ASP A 11 -3.57 26.69 -6.39
C ASP A 11 -2.27 25.99 -6.85
N ALA A 12 -2.14 24.68 -6.65
CA ALA A 12 -0.95 23.94 -7.04
C ALA A 12 -0.73 24.00 -8.56
N ALA A 13 0.38 24.63 -8.97
CA ALA A 13 0.78 24.77 -10.37
C ALA A 13 0.96 23.42 -11.07
N ILE A 14 1.29 22.37 -10.32
CA ILE A 14 1.49 21.01 -10.83
C ILE A 14 0.39 20.06 -10.35
N THR A 15 -0.17 19.30 -11.28
CA THR A 15 -0.99 18.11 -11.00
C THR A 15 -0.22 16.84 -11.35
N LEU A 16 -0.06 15.94 -10.38
CA LEU A 16 0.53 14.61 -10.57
C LEU A 16 -0.57 13.55 -10.61
N TYR A 17 -0.78 12.92 -11.76
CA TYR A 17 -1.59 11.72 -11.87
C TYR A 17 -0.78 10.51 -11.44
N ARG A 18 -1.22 9.81 -10.40
CA ARG A 18 -0.48 8.71 -9.78
C ARG A 18 -1.38 7.54 -9.40
N LEU A 19 -0.78 6.36 -9.29
CA LEU A 19 -1.42 5.17 -8.75
C LEU A 19 -0.86 4.90 -7.35
N HIS A 20 -1.73 4.49 -6.43
CA HIS A 20 -1.30 4.08 -5.10
C HIS A 20 -0.36 2.86 -5.18
N GLY A 21 0.77 2.94 -4.46
CA GLY A 21 1.84 1.94 -4.51
C GLY A 21 2.63 1.86 -5.82
N CYS A 22 2.53 2.89 -6.67
CA CYS A 22 3.38 2.98 -7.85
C CYS A 22 4.72 3.63 -7.49
N PRO A 23 5.85 2.89 -7.53
CA PRO A 23 7.14 3.43 -7.11
C PRO A 23 7.67 4.54 -8.02
N TYR A 24 7.32 4.51 -9.31
CA TYR A 24 7.66 5.60 -10.23
C TYR A 24 6.95 6.90 -9.87
N CYS A 25 5.74 6.83 -9.30
CA CYS A 25 5.03 8.02 -8.84
C CYS A 25 5.70 8.62 -7.60
N GLU A 26 6.15 7.77 -6.67
CA GLU A 26 6.88 8.23 -5.47
C GLU A 26 8.18 8.97 -5.80
N ARG A 27 8.91 8.52 -6.83
CA ARG A 27 10.11 9.23 -7.31
C ARG A 27 9.79 10.66 -7.74
N ILE A 28 8.65 10.88 -8.39
CA ILE A 28 8.22 12.23 -8.79
C ILE A 28 7.84 13.07 -7.58
N VAL A 29 7.11 12.49 -6.63
CA VAL A 29 6.73 13.15 -5.36
C VAL A 29 7.95 13.67 -4.61
N ARG A 30 8.94 12.80 -4.36
CA ARG A 30 10.19 13.19 -3.70
C ARG A 30 10.90 14.32 -4.42
N ARG A 31 10.88 14.29 -5.76
CA ARG A 31 11.49 15.35 -6.57
C ARG A 31 10.77 16.67 -6.42
N LEU A 32 9.43 16.66 -6.45
CA LEU A 32 8.60 17.84 -6.23
C LEU A 32 8.84 18.42 -4.82
N GLU A 33 8.88 17.57 -3.80
CA GLU A 33 9.15 17.96 -2.41
C GLU A 33 10.56 18.49 -2.21
N ARG A 34 11.58 17.83 -2.79
CA ARG A 34 12.98 18.27 -2.75
C ARG A 34 13.13 19.68 -3.32
N TYR A 35 12.34 20.02 -4.34
CA TYR A 35 12.34 21.36 -4.96
C TYR A 35 11.33 22.32 -4.32
N GLY A 36 10.62 21.90 -3.27
CA GLY A 36 9.62 22.72 -2.60
C GLY A 36 8.46 23.12 -3.52
N ILE A 37 8.18 22.32 -4.54
CA ILE A 37 7.15 22.63 -5.54
C ILE A 37 5.80 22.15 -4.99
N PRO A 38 4.81 23.05 -4.79
CA PRO A 38 3.47 22.62 -4.42
C PRO A 38 2.85 21.85 -5.58
N TYR A 39 2.27 20.68 -5.27
CA TYR A 39 1.65 19.82 -6.25
C TYR A 39 0.36 19.21 -5.71
N ARG A 40 -0.57 18.95 -6.61
CA ARG A 40 -1.81 18.23 -6.34
C ARG A 40 -1.70 16.80 -6.83
N SER A 41 -1.98 15.83 -5.97
CA SER A 41 -2.10 14.43 -6.37
C SER A 41 -3.50 14.13 -6.93
N ARG A 42 -3.58 13.50 -8.11
CA ARG A 42 -4.80 12.88 -8.65
C ARG A 42 -4.60 11.38 -8.75
N PHE A 43 -5.19 10.63 -7.82
CA PHE A 43 -5.15 9.18 -7.85
C PHE A 43 -6.04 8.60 -8.94
N VAL A 44 -5.56 7.57 -9.63
CA VAL A 44 -6.22 6.98 -10.80
C VAL A 44 -6.69 5.55 -10.52
N ALA A 45 -7.57 5.03 -11.37
CA ALA A 45 -8.04 3.65 -11.29
C ALA A 45 -6.87 2.64 -11.28
N GLY A 46 -6.95 1.63 -10.40
CA GLY A 46 -6.00 0.51 -10.36
C GLY A 46 -5.90 -0.20 -11.71
N GLU A 47 -7.06 -0.48 -12.31
CA GLU A 47 -7.17 -1.09 -13.64
C GLU A 47 -6.67 -0.15 -14.74
N HIS A 48 -5.60 -0.56 -15.45
CA HIS A 48 -5.00 0.25 -16.51
C HIS A 48 -6.02 0.68 -17.58
N SER A 49 -6.92 -0.20 -18.00
CA SER A 49 -7.95 0.08 -19.01
C SER A 49 -8.96 1.16 -18.60
N ARG A 50 -9.13 1.42 -17.31
CA ARG A 50 -10.10 2.40 -16.76
C ARG A 50 -9.50 3.76 -16.42
N ARG A 51 -8.22 3.99 -16.72
CA ARG A 51 -7.53 5.27 -16.44
C ARG A 51 -7.89 6.36 -17.47
N ASP A 52 -9.18 6.58 -17.67
CA ASP A 52 -9.71 7.48 -18.71
C ASP A 52 -9.39 8.95 -18.44
N ALA A 53 -9.23 9.35 -17.17
CA ALA A 53 -8.74 10.67 -16.82
C ALA A 53 -7.34 10.92 -17.39
N VAL A 54 -6.41 9.97 -17.22
CA VAL A 54 -5.06 10.07 -17.77
C VAL A 54 -5.07 10.04 -19.30
N ALA A 55 -5.90 9.16 -19.89
CA ALA A 55 -6.05 9.06 -21.34
C ALA A 55 -6.49 10.38 -21.97
N ARG A 56 -7.42 11.09 -21.32
CA ARG A 56 -7.92 12.38 -21.79
C ARG A 56 -6.85 13.48 -21.72
N GLU A 57 -6.06 13.49 -20.66
CA GLU A 57 -5.09 14.55 -20.38
C GLU A 57 -3.77 14.36 -21.15
N ALA A 58 -3.24 13.14 -21.18
CA ALA A 58 -1.90 12.84 -21.71
C ALA A 58 -1.88 11.92 -22.93
N GLY A 59 -3.04 11.47 -23.41
CA GLY A 59 -3.13 10.52 -24.53
C GLY A 59 -2.65 9.10 -24.22
N THR A 60 -2.32 8.81 -22.95
CA THR A 60 -1.85 7.51 -22.47
C THR A 60 -2.59 7.11 -21.19
N ARG A 61 -2.59 5.82 -20.85
CA ARG A 61 -3.11 5.32 -19.58
C ARG A 61 -2.01 4.94 -18.57
N SER A 62 -0.75 5.14 -18.94
CA SER A 62 0.40 4.96 -18.05
C SER A 62 0.51 6.10 -17.05
N VAL A 63 0.97 5.80 -15.84
CA VAL A 63 1.31 6.78 -14.78
C VAL A 63 2.73 6.51 -14.30
N PRO A 64 3.48 7.51 -13.81
CA PRO A 64 3.05 8.90 -13.52
C PRO A 64 2.82 9.77 -14.77
N VAL A 65 1.99 10.81 -14.60
CA VAL A 65 1.88 11.95 -15.54
C VAL A 65 1.90 13.24 -14.72
N VAL A 66 2.70 14.21 -15.14
CA VAL A 66 2.70 15.58 -14.60
C VAL A 66 2.02 16.52 -15.58
N VAL A 67 1.12 17.36 -15.06
CA VAL A 67 0.57 18.53 -15.77
C VAL A 67 1.04 19.77 -15.02
N ASP A 68 1.82 20.61 -15.68
CA ASP A 68 2.29 21.90 -15.19
C ASP A 68 1.46 23.01 -15.84
N HIS A 69 0.51 23.54 -15.08
CA HIS A 69 -0.48 24.50 -15.55
C HIS A 69 0.12 25.88 -15.83
N GLU A 70 1.19 26.26 -15.13
CA GLU A 70 1.89 27.53 -15.36
C GLU A 70 2.64 27.53 -16.70
N ARG A 71 3.21 26.38 -17.07
CA ARG A 71 4.02 26.24 -18.29
C ARG A 71 3.28 25.60 -19.45
N GLY A 72 2.03 25.17 -19.24
CA GLY A 72 1.20 24.51 -20.25
C GLY A 72 1.79 23.17 -20.71
N VAL A 73 2.46 22.44 -19.81
CA VAL A 73 3.16 21.18 -20.12
C VAL A 73 2.37 20.00 -19.57
N THR A 74 2.09 19.02 -20.41
CA THR A 74 1.65 17.68 -20.00
C THR A 74 2.74 16.67 -20.35
N MET A 75 3.27 15.98 -19.35
CA MET A 75 4.43 15.10 -19.48
C MET A 75 4.12 13.71 -18.93
N PRO A 76 3.96 12.69 -19.78
CA PRO A 76 4.03 11.29 -19.39
C PRO A 76 5.48 10.80 -19.32
N GLU A 77 5.67 9.58 -18.79
CA GLU A 77 6.96 8.87 -18.61
C GLU A 77 7.82 9.44 -17.47
N SER A 78 8.07 8.62 -16.45
CA SER A 78 8.74 9.03 -15.21
C SER A 78 10.12 9.64 -15.43
N SER A 79 10.94 9.08 -16.32
CA SER A 79 12.28 9.62 -16.63
C SER A 79 12.23 11.01 -17.23
N ARG A 80 11.30 11.26 -18.17
CA ARG A 80 11.11 12.58 -18.82
C ARG A 80 10.56 13.60 -17.84
N ILE A 81 9.67 13.17 -16.93
CA ILE A 81 9.17 14.02 -15.86
C ILE A 81 10.32 14.45 -14.93
N LEU A 82 11.17 13.51 -14.49
CA LEU A 82 12.31 13.83 -13.63
C LEU A 82 13.29 14.81 -14.31
N GLU A 83 13.62 14.57 -15.58
CA GLU A 83 14.46 15.47 -16.37
C GLU A 83 13.82 16.86 -16.50
N TYR A 84 12.52 16.92 -16.75
CA TYR A 84 11.77 18.18 -16.80
C TYR A 84 11.83 18.94 -15.48
N LEU A 85 11.56 18.27 -14.35
CA LEU A 85 11.59 18.90 -13.03
C LEU A 85 12.99 19.40 -12.69
N GLU A 86 14.02 18.60 -12.97
CA GLU A 86 15.43 19.00 -12.80
C GLU A 86 15.75 20.27 -13.58
N ARG A 87 15.51 20.27 -14.89
CA ARG A 87 15.88 21.38 -15.76
C ARG A 87 15.09 22.66 -15.46
N THR A 88 13.87 22.52 -14.96
CA THR A 88 12.94 23.65 -14.80
C THR A 88 12.99 24.23 -13.38
N TYR A 89 13.31 23.41 -12.38
CA TYR A 89 13.21 23.78 -10.96
C TYR A 89 14.44 23.40 -10.11
N GLY A 90 15.45 22.71 -10.68
CA GLY A 90 16.57 22.14 -9.94
C GLY A 90 17.63 23.12 -9.40
N ASP A 91 17.58 24.41 -9.77
CA ASP A 91 18.61 25.39 -9.41
C ASP A 91 18.50 25.97 -7.97
N GLY A 92 17.87 25.25 -7.03
CA GLY A 92 17.60 25.74 -5.66
C GLY A 92 17.92 24.79 -4.49
N GLY A 93 18.34 23.54 -4.73
CA GLY A 93 18.65 22.55 -3.68
C GLY A 93 20.13 22.11 -3.69
N PRO A 94 20.69 21.57 -2.58
CA PRO A 94 22.06 21.09 -2.59
C PRO A 94 22.20 19.96 -3.63
N THR A 95 23.06 20.20 -4.62
CA THR A 95 23.44 19.21 -5.64
C THR A 95 24.29 18.12 -5.00
N GLU A 96 23.66 17.02 -4.58
CA GLU A 96 24.36 15.74 -4.49
C GLU A 96 24.23 14.98 -5.81
N ARG A 97 25.33 14.31 -6.17
CA ARG A 97 25.60 13.70 -7.46
C ARG A 97 24.57 12.63 -7.82
N SER A 98 24.23 12.58 -9.12
CA SER A 98 23.41 11.58 -9.81
C SER A 98 23.12 10.31 -9.00
N ASP A 99 21.93 10.27 -8.39
CA ASP A 99 21.36 9.02 -7.90
C ASP A 99 21.23 8.09 -9.12
N SER A 100 21.97 7.00 -9.09
CA SER A 100 21.89 5.93 -10.08
C SER A 100 20.44 5.50 -10.29
N ASP A 101 20.16 5.01 -11.49
CA ASP A 101 18.88 4.55 -12.06
C ASP A 101 18.11 3.46 -11.27
N GLY A 102 18.40 3.29 -9.98
CA GLY A 102 17.71 2.40 -9.05
C GLY A 102 16.39 3.00 -8.55
N MET A 103 15.46 2.12 -8.19
CA MET A 103 14.23 2.50 -7.52
C MET A 103 14.55 2.82 -6.06
N GLU A 104 14.56 4.10 -5.70
CA GLU A 104 14.88 4.55 -4.34
C GLU A 104 13.79 4.11 -3.37
N LEU A 105 14.19 3.43 -2.31
CA LEU A 105 13.34 2.83 -1.29
C LEU A 105 12.90 3.91 -0.29
N ILE A 106 11.63 3.89 0.12
CA ILE A 106 11.10 4.78 1.16
C ILE A 106 11.18 4.08 2.49
N GLU A 107 12.09 4.51 3.36
CA GLU A 107 12.14 4.00 4.72
C GLU A 107 10.87 4.39 5.48
N PHE A 108 10.20 3.39 6.06
CA PHE A 108 9.15 3.59 7.03
C PHE A 108 9.76 3.94 8.40
N PRO A 109 9.07 4.76 9.21
CA PRO A 109 9.49 4.99 10.60
C PRO A 109 9.47 3.66 11.38
N PRO A 110 10.21 3.56 12.50
CA PRO A 110 10.09 2.41 13.40
C PRO A 110 8.63 2.17 13.82
N ALA A 111 8.22 0.90 13.85
CA ALA A 111 6.89 0.50 14.32
C ALA A 111 6.98 -0.06 15.75
N GLU A 112 6.03 0.31 16.61
CA GLU A 112 5.84 -0.31 17.92
C GLU A 112 4.80 -1.43 17.78
N HIS A 113 5.28 -2.64 17.53
CA HIS A 113 4.44 -3.78 17.19
C HIS A 113 4.58 -4.93 18.20
N PRO A 114 3.59 -5.84 18.28
CA PRO A 114 3.73 -7.09 19.00
C PRO A 114 4.92 -7.92 18.50
N THR A 115 5.64 -8.57 19.41
CA THR A 115 6.87 -9.33 19.12
C THR A 115 6.71 -10.82 19.41
N VAL A 116 7.68 -11.62 18.95
CA VAL A 116 7.67 -13.08 19.12
C VAL A 116 7.58 -13.47 20.60
N GLY A 117 6.67 -14.40 20.91
CA GLY A 117 6.36 -14.86 22.25
C GLY A 117 5.26 -14.06 22.96
N GLU A 118 4.89 -12.88 22.47
CA GLU A 118 3.76 -12.12 22.99
C GLU A 118 2.42 -12.67 22.49
N THR A 119 1.35 -12.37 23.22
CA THR A 119 -0.01 -12.71 22.77
C THR A 119 -0.46 -11.73 21.70
N ALA A 120 -0.91 -12.27 20.56
CA ALA A 120 -1.45 -11.48 19.46
C ALA A 120 -2.66 -10.63 19.92
N PRO A 121 -2.68 -9.30 19.64
CA PRO A 121 -3.79 -8.44 20.01
C PRO A 121 -5.13 -8.94 19.45
N GLU A 122 -6.13 -9.02 20.32
CA GLU A 122 -7.46 -9.49 19.95
C GLU A 122 -8.22 -8.45 19.11
N PHE A 123 -8.99 -8.93 18.15
CA PHE A 123 -9.94 -8.13 17.39
C PHE A 123 -11.08 -8.99 16.84
N THR A 124 -12.16 -8.33 16.44
CA THR A 124 -13.27 -8.93 15.69
C THR A 124 -13.59 -8.04 14.51
N ARG A 125 -13.66 -8.64 13.32
CA ARG A 125 -14.02 -7.98 12.06
C ARG A 125 -14.78 -8.95 11.16
N PRO A 126 -15.51 -8.45 10.16
CA PRO A 126 -16.04 -9.29 9.10
C PRO A 126 -14.90 -10.00 8.37
N LEU A 127 -14.86 -11.33 8.45
CA LEU A 127 -13.96 -12.16 7.68
C LEU A 127 -14.65 -12.52 6.36
N VAL A 128 -14.08 -12.07 5.25
CA VAL A 128 -14.71 -12.10 3.94
C VAL A 128 -14.11 -13.23 3.10
N SER A 129 -14.96 -14.11 2.59
CA SER A 129 -14.65 -15.11 1.57
C SER A 129 -15.37 -14.78 0.26
N ALA A 130 -15.07 -15.52 -0.82
CA ALA A 130 -15.82 -15.40 -2.06
C ALA A 130 -17.33 -15.67 -1.88
N ALA A 131 -17.70 -16.56 -0.94
CA ALA A 131 -19.09 -16.99 -0.78
C ALA A 131 -19.92 -16.09 0.16
N TYR A 132 -19.32 -15.61 1.26
CA TYR A 132 -19.99 -14.83 2.30
C TYR A 132 -18.99 -14.10 3.19
N TRP A 133 -19.49 -13.28 4.12
CA TRP A 133 -18.72 -12.74 5.22
C TRP A 133 -19.50 -12.84 6.53
N GLU A 134 -18.78 -12.96 7.63
CA GLU A 134 -19.33 -12.95 8.99
C GLU A 134 -18.31 -12.38 9.98
N ASP A 135 -18.78 -11.80 11.08
CA ASP A 135 -17.89 -11.36 12.14
C ASP A 135 -17.18 -12.58 12.76
N THR A 136 -15.85 -12.57 12.68
CA THR A 136 -15.00 -13.61 13.25
C THR A 136 -13.93 -12.93 14.10
N SER A 137 -13.75 -13.39 15.35
CA SER A 137 -12.63 -12.92 16.16
C SER A 137 -11.35 -13.68 15.81
N LEU A 138 -10.20 -13.09 16.10
CA LEU A 138 -8.92 -13.78 15.94
C LEU A 138 -8.90 -15.07 16.75
N SER A 139 -9.38 -15.04 18.00
CA SER A 139 -9.44 -16.25 18.83
C SER A 139 -10.31 -17.35 18.23
N THR A 140 -11.50 -17.02 17.72
CA THR A 140 -12.38 -18.00 17.07
C THR A 140 -11.73 -18.59 15.82
N LEU A 141 -11.00 -17.79 15.03
CA LEU A 141 -10.30 -18.28 13.86
C LEU A 141 -9.20 -19.28 14.24
N VAL A 142 -8.34 -18.92 15.21
CA VAL A 142 -7.25 -19.79 15.67
C VAL A 142 -7.77 -21.09 16.31
N GLU A 143 -8.84 -21.00 17.13
CA GLU A 143 -9.47 -22.18 17.72
C GLU A 143 -10.05 -23.14 16.68
N ARG A 144 -10.57 -22.61 15.56
CA ARG A 144 -11.23 -23.39 14.51
C ARG A 144 -10.24 -23.97 13.50
N GLU A 145 -9.26 -23.17 13.08
CA GLU A 145 -8.38 -23.49 11.95
C GLU A 145 -6.93 -23.83 12.38
N GLY A 146 -6.58 -23.66 13.66
CA GLY A 146 -5.22 -23.83 14.15
C GLY A 146 -4.36 -22.58 13.94
N PRO A 147 -3.04 -22.73 13.72
CA PRO A 147 -2.15 -21.60 13.47
C PRO A 147 -2.59 -20.74 12.28
N VAL A 148 -2.43 -19.42 12.40
CA VAL A 148 -2.87 -18.43 11.41
C VAL A 148 -1.74 -17.49 11.03
N LEU A 149 -1.53 -17.27 9.73
CA LEU A 149 -0.75 -16.13 9.25
C LEU A 149 -1.69 -14.95 8.97
N LEU A 150 -1.57 -13.89 9.79
CA LEU A 150 -2.19 -12.60 9.48
C LEU A 150 -1.30 -11.81 8.53
N VAL A 151 -1.83 -11.44 7.37
CA VAL A 151 -1.16 -10.61 6.36
C VAL A 151 -1.80 -9.24 6.34
N PHE A 152 -1.14 -8.23 6.88
CA PHE A 152 -1.53 -6.82 6.75
C PHE A 152 -1.05 -6.31 5.40
N TYR A 153 -1.95 -5.80 4.56
CA TYR A 153 -1.61 -5.38 3.20
C TYR A 153 -2.28 -4.06 2.80
N PRO A 154 -1.69 -3.33 1.84
CA PRO A 154 -2.24 -2.09 1.30
C PRO A 154 -3.59 -2.28 0.60
N LEU A 155 -4.20 -1.18 0.15
CA LEU A 155 -5.42 -1.18 -0.69
C LEU A 155 -5.48 -2.36 -1.69
N ASN A 156 -6.60 -3.11 -1.70
CA ASN A 156 -6.85 -4.28 -2.56
C ASN A 156 -6.31 -4.13 -3.98
N TRP A 157 -6.70 -3.05 -4.66
CA TRP A 157 -6.42 -2.82 -6.08
C TRP A 157 -5.07 -2.14 -6.34
N GLY A 158 -4.28 -1.89 -5.30
CA GLY A 158 -2.91 -1.40 -5.41
C GLY A 158 -2.02 -2.43 -6.07
N GLY A 159 -1.05 -1.97 -6.88
CA GLY A 159 -0.18 -2.88 -7.63
C GLY A 159 0.61 -3.85 -6.73
N LYS A 160 0.95 -3.42 -5.51
CA LYS A 160 1.66 -4.24 -4.52
C LYS A 160 0.77 -5.31 -3.91
N SER A 161 -0.48 -5.00 -3.57
CA SER A 161 -1.44 -5.99 -3.09
C SER A 161 -1.74 -7.06 -4.13
N VAL A 162 -1.93 -6.66 -5.40
CA VAL A 162 -2.14 -7.62 -6.51
C VAL A 162 -0.94 -8.56 -6.69
N TYR A 163 0.28 -8.02 -6.63
CA TYR A 163 1.50 -8.83 -6.71
C TYR A 163 1.62 -9.79 -5.52
N TRP A 164 1.42 -9.27 -4.32
CA TRP A 164 1.65 -10.02 -3.09
C TRP A 164 0.68 -11.19 -2.93
N TRP A 165 -0.61 -10.96 -3.14
CA TRP A 165 -1.62 -12.01 -3.14
C TRP A 165 -1.46 -12.99 -4.31
N GLY A 166 -0.91 -12.53 -5.44
CA GLY A 166 -0.51 -13.41 -6.54
C GLY A 166 0.58 -14.40 -6.12
N GLU A 167 1.64 -13.92 -5.46
CA GLU A 167 2.73 -14.78 -4.96
C GLU A 167 2.25 -15.76 -3.88
N ILE A 168 1.45 -15.31 -2.90
CA ILE A 168 0.88 -16.18 -1.86
C ILE A 168 0.03 -17.29 -2.47
N ARG A 169 -0.80 -16.95 -3.47
CA ARG A 169 -1.61 -17.91 -4.22
C ARG A 169 -0.74 -18.91 -4.98
N ASP A 170 0.26 -18.43 -5.73
CA ASP A 170 1.10 -19.26 -6.59
C ASP A 170 1.99 -20.23 -5.78
N ARG A 171 2.26 -19.89 -4.51
CA ARG A 171 2.91 -20.78 -3.53
C ARG A 171 1.97 -21.76 -2.83
N SER A 172 0.66 -21.68 -3.07
CA SER A 172 -0.34 -22.53 -2.41
C SER A 172 -0.27 -22.52 -0.87
N TRP A 173 0.08 -21.39 -0.23
CA TRP A 173 0.22 -21.36 1.24
C TRP A 173 -1.03 -21.79 2.00
N HIS A 174 -2.20 -21.61 1.39
CA HIS A 174 -3.50 -22.03 1.94
C HIS A 174 -3.64 -23.55 2.12
N GLU A 175 -2.81 -24.37 1.49
CA GLU A 175 -2.82 -25.83 1.64
C GLU A 175 -2.14 -26.29 2.94
N ASP A 176 -1.17 -25.50 3.44
CA ASP A 176 -0.35 -25.84 4.61
C ASP A 176 -0.75 -25.05 5.86
N LEU A 177 -1.28 -23.83 5.69
CA LEU A 177 -1.56 -22.89 6.78
C LEU A 177 -2.79 -22.03 6.48
N THR A 178 -3.53 -21.66 7.53
CA THR A 178 -4.58 -20.64 7.42
C THR A 178 -3.96 -19.27 7.23
N VAL A 179 -3.96 -18.77 5.99
CA VAL A 179 -3.47 -17.43 5.65
C VAL A 179 -4.66 -16.50 5.40
N VAL A 180 -4.77 -15.43 6.19
CA VAL A 180 -5.85 -14.43 6.06
C VAL A 180 -5.29 -13.02 5.97
N GLY A 181 -5.94 -12.20 5.16
CA GLY A 181 -5.57 -10.79 4.99
C GLY A 181 -6.24 -9.88 6.02
N VAL A 182 -5.62 -8.75 6.33
CA VAL A 182 -6.25 -7.61 7.03
C VAL A 182 -6.02 -6.37 6.18
N GLY A 183 -7.12 -5.74 5.74
CA GLY A 183 -7.07 -4.56 4.88
C GLY A 183 -8.24 -3.61 5.11
N ILE A 184 -8.15 -2.42 4.52
CA ILE A 184 -9.17 -1.35 4.66
C ILE A 184 -10.34 -1.48 3.67
N GLY A 185 -10.42 -2.57 2.91
CA GLY A 185 -11.52 -2.82 2.00
C GLY A 185 -12.83 -3.06 2.76
N GLN A 186 -13.96 -2.64 2.19
CA GLN A 186 -15.28 -3.07 2.66
C GLN A 186 -15.58 -4.51 2.19
N PRO A 187 -16.55 -5.24 2.77
CA PRO A 187 -16.77 -6.64 2.42
C PRO A 187 -17.00 -6.88 0.92
N PHE A 188 -17.83 -6.08 0.25
CA PHE A 188 -18.05 -6.18 -1.19
C PHE A 188 -16.79 -5.90 -2.03
N ASP A 189 -15.89 -5.05 -1.54
CA ASP A 189 -14.64 -4.76 -2.24
C ASP A 189 -13.66 -5.94 -2.13
N HIS A 190 -13.54 -6.53 -0.93
CA HIS A 190 -12.77 -7.75 -0.71
C HIS A 190 -13.31 -8.92 -1.52
N GLN A 191 -14.62 -9.16 -1.56
CA GLN A 191 -15.19 -10.24 -2.39
C GLN A 191 -14.79 -10.11 -3.85
N ARG A 192 -14.94 -8.91 -4.42
CA ARG A 192 -14.54 -8.65 -5.81
C ARG A 192 -13.05 -8.88 -6.03
N PHE A 193 -12.22 -8.49 -5.06
CA PHE A 193 -10.77 -8.70 -5.14
C PHE A 193 -10.43 -10.20 -5.11
N ILE A 194 -10.99 -10.94 -4.16
CA ILE A 194 -10.86 -12.40 -4.03
C ILE A 194 -11.27 -13.09 -5.33
N GLU A 195 -12.47 -12.82 -5.83
CA GLU A 195 -13.01 -13.43 -7.06
C GLU A 195 -12.15 -13.11 -8.29
N ARG A 196 -11.75 -11.84 -8.43
CA ARG A 196 -10.99 -11.38 -9.60
C ARG A 196 -9.59 -11.99 -9.66
N HIS A 197 -8.97 -12.22 -8.51
CA HIS A 197 -7.61 -12.73 -8.43
C HIS A 197 -7.53 -14.23 -8.13
N GLY A 198 -8.68 -14.90 -7.98
CA GLY A 198 -8.77 -16.34 -7.70
C GLY A 198 -8.06 -16.69 -6.40
N LEU A 199 -8.34 -15.92 -5.34
CA LEU A 199 -7.75 -16.17 -4.02
C LEU A 199 -8.59 -17.21 -3.26
N GLU A 200 -7.92 -18.17 -2.64
CA GLU A 200 -8.56 -19.11 -1.68
C GLU A 200 -8.60 -18.52 -0.26
N ASN A 201 -7.84 -17.44 -0.04
CA ASN A 201 -7.69 -16.78 1.24
C ASN A 201 -8.86 -15.86 1.59
N ALA A 202 -9.27 -15.88 2.86
CA ALA A 202 -10.23 -14.91 3.39
C ALA A 202 -9.55 -13.61 3.82
N LEU A 203 -10.28 -12.50 3.78
CA LEU A 203 -9.78 -11.16 4.08
C LEU A 203 -10.65 -10.48 5.14
N TYR A 204 -10.06 -10.07 6.25
CA TYR A 204 -10.71 -9.21 7.23
C TYR A 204 -10.94 -7.81 6.68
N SER A 205 -12.19 -7.37 6.73
CA SER A 205 -12.61 -6.02 6.39
C SER A 205 -12.44 -5.09 7.60
N ASP A 206 -11.51 -4.14 7.51
CA ASP A 206 -11.27 -3.13 8.55
C ASP A 206 -11.16 -1.71 7.96
N PRO A 207 -12.25 -1.11 7.44
CA PRO A 207 -12.18 0.17 6.73
C PRO A 207 -11.67 1.35 7.56
N GLY A 208 -11.69 1.24 8.89
CA GLY A 208 -11.16 2.25 9.80
C GLY A 208 -9.70 2.02 10.21
N ASN A 209 -9.04 0.97 9.69
CA ASN A 209 -7.65 0.62 9.97
C ASN A 209 -7.31 0.37 11.45
N GLY A 210 -8.33 0.16 12.30
CA GLY A 210 -8.16 0.03 13.75
C GLY A 210 -7.49 -1.27 14.21
N VAL A 211 -7.43 -2.30 13.35
CA VAL A 211 -6.63 -3.51 13.63
C VAL A 211 -5.15 -3.22 13.38
N ALA A 212 -4.81 -2.48 12.32
CA ALA A 212 -3.44 -2.05 12.07
C ALA A 212 -2.92 -1.14 13.19
N GLU A 213 -3.76 -0.24 13.73
CA GLU A 213 -3.46 0.56 14.93
C GLU A 213 -3.09 -0.31 16.13
N ARG A 214 -3.86 -1.38 16.39
CA ARG A 214 -3.59 -2.32 17.50
C ARG A 214 -2.29 -3.09 17.34
N TYR A 215 -1.89 -3.36 16.10
CA TYR A 215 -0.66 -4.07 15.77
C TYR A 215 0.53 -3.13 15.52
N GLY A 216 0.34 -1.80 15.62
CA GLY A 216 1.40 -0.82 15.40
C GLY A 216 1.87 -0.69 13.96
N VAL A 217 1.06 -1.13 12.99
CA VAL A 217 1.42 -1.21 11.57
C VAL A 217 0.55 -0.27 10.74
N VAL A 218 0.41 0.99 11.16
CA VAL A 218 -0.35 2.02 10.43
C VAL A 218 0.55 2.71 9.39
N HIS A 219 -0.02 3.00 8.23
CA HIS A 219 0.60 3.82 7.19
C HIS A 219 -0.37 4.91 6.71
N ASP A 220 -0.02 6.18 6.93
CA ASP A 220 -0.74 7.32 6.35
C ASP A 220 -0.38 7.50 4.87
N LEU A 221 -1.40 7.81 4.05
CA LEU A 221 -1.23 7.91 2.60
C LEU A 221 -1.08 9.36 2.14
N ASP A 222 0.09 9.67 1.57
CA ASP A 222 0.39 10.99 1.02
C ASP A 222 -0.63 11.39 -0.06
N GLY A 223 -1.21 12.59 0.09
CA GLY A 223 -2.23 13.11 -0.82
C GLY A 223 -3.62 12.47 -0.65
N MET A 224 -3.85 11.68 0.40
CA MET A 224 -5.17 11.15 0.77
C MET A 224 -5.51 11.52 2.22
N THR A 225 -5.81 12.80 2.45
CA THR A 225 -6.09 13.34 3.79
C THR A 225 -7.12 12.51 4.56
N GLY A 226 -6.74 12.04 5.75
CA GLY A 226 -7.60 11.26 6.64
C GLY A 226 -7.77 9.79 6.23
N VAL A 227 -6.99 9.31 5.26
CA VAL A 227 -6.95 7.90 4.85
C VAL A 227 -5.62 7.31 5.27
N SER A 228 -5.69 6.23 6.06
CA SER A 228 -4.56 5.38 6.38
C SER A 228 -4.89 3.95 6.01
N GLU A 229 -3.85 3.14 5.82
CA GLU A 229 -3.94 1.72 5.52
C GLU A 229 -2.94 0.92 6.37
N PRO A 230 -2.98 -0.42 6.33
CA PRO A 230 -1.97 -1.20 6.98
C PRO A 230 -0.64 -1.07 6.24
N ARG A 231 0.40 -0.75 7.00
CA ARG A 231 1.78 -1.02 6.59
C ARG A 231 1.92 -2.51 6.30
N PRO A 232 2.54 -2.91 5.18
CA PRO A 232 2.77 -4.31 4.85
C PRO A 232 3.49 -5.04 6.00
N ALA A 233 2.85 -6.09 6.52
CA ALA A 233 3.38 -6.87 7.62
C ALA A 233 2.75 -8.26 7.65
N THR A 234 3.43 -9.22 8.28
CA THR A 234 2.91 -10.56 8.56
C THR A 234 3.17 -10.95 10.00
N PHE A 235 2.17 -11.55 10.65
CA PHE A 235 2.28 -12.13 11.98
C PHE A 235 1.83 -13.58 11.91
N LEU A 236 2.75 -14.52 12.17
CA LEU A 236 2.40 -15.93 12.36
C LEU A 236 1.96 -16.11 13.81
N ILE A 237 0.76 -16.65 13.99
CA ILE A 237 0.10 -16.80 15.27
C ILE A 237 -0.11 -18.28 15.54
N GLY A 238 0.51 -18.78 16.60
CA GLY A 238 0.40 -20.16 17.07
C GLY A 238 -0.95 -20.48 17.72
N PRO A 239 -1.16 -21.74 18.13
CA PRO A 239 -2.45 -22.22 18.61
C PRO A 239 -2.92 -21.56 19.92
N GLU A 240 -2.00 -21.11 20.77
CA GLU A 240 -2.32 -20.36 21.99
C GLU A 240 -2.42 -18.84 21.77
N ARG A 241 -2.49 -18.39 20.51
CA ARG A 241 -2.37 -16.98 20.08
C ARG A 241 -1.05 -16.31 20.44
N THR A 242 0.01 -17.09 20.63
CA THR A 242 1.37 -16.57 20.72
C THR A 242 1.86 -16.18 19.33
N ILE A 243 2.62 -15.10 19.24
CA ILE A 243 3.26 -14.72 17.98
C ILE A 243 4.53 -15.56 17.82
N ASP A 244 4.58 -16.34 16.75
CA ASP A 244 5.70 -17.25 16.48
C ASP A 244 6.70 -16.63 15.49
N HIS A 245 6.24 -15.75 14.60
CA HIS A 245 7.07 -15.02 13.64
C HIS A 245 6.46 -13.67 13.28
N VAL A 246 7.31 -12.67 13.03
CA VAL A 246 6.91 -11.32 12.59
C VAL A 246 7.80 -10.85 11.46
N TRP A 247 7.19 -10.31 10.41
CA TRP A 247 7.87 -9.49 9.42
C TRP A 247 7.08 -8.20 9.21
N ILE A 248 7.78 -7.06 9.14
CA ILE A 248 7.18 -5.75 8.88
C ILE A 248 8.05 -5.07 7.84
N ALA A 249 7.45 -4.53 6.79
CA ALA A 249 8.18 -3.81 5.76
C ALA A 249 8.86 -2.58 6.34
N ASP A 250 10.19 -2.52 6.37
CA ASP A 250 10.98 -1.34 6.71
C ASP A 250 11.03 -0.30 5.58
N GLU A 251 10.64 -0.71 4.36
CA GLU A 251 10.66 0.17 3.20
C GLU A 251 9.46 0.04 2.26
N TRP A 252 9.25 1.08 1.45
CA TRP A 252 8.30 1.09 0.34
C TRP A 252 9.01 1.27 -1.01
N PRO A 253 8.64 0.49 -2.04
CA PRO A 253 7.68 -0.60 -1.94
C PRO A 253 8.24 -1.82 -1.21
N PRO A 254 7.38 -2.57 -0.50
CA PRO A 254 7.82 -3.70 0.30
C PRO A 254 8.36 -4.83 -0.59
N SER A 255 9.31 -5.57 -0.03
CA SER A 255 9.83 -6.83 -0.56
C SER A 255 9.76 -7.90 0.54
N PRO A 256 8.59 -8.54 0.73
CA PRO A 256 8.43 -9.59 1.74
C PRO A 256 9.41 -10.74 1.53
N PRO A 257 10.10 -11.25 2.58
CA PRO A 257 11.01 -12.38 2.47
C PRO A 257 10.19 -13.68 2.47
N TYR A 258 9.50 -13.95 1.36
CA TYR A 258 8.54 -15.06 1.26
C TYR A 258 9.09 -16.42 1.69
N ASP A 259 10.32 -16.75 1.26
CA ASP A 259 10.96 -18.02 1.59
C ASP A 259 11.24 -18.15 3.10
N GLU A 260 11.61 -17.04 3.76
CA GLU A 260 11.81 -16.99 5.20
C GLU A 260 10.49 -17.15 5.92
N ILE A 261 9.47 -16.37 5.53
CA ILE A 261 8.12 -16.44 6.11
C ILE A 261 7.60 -17.89 6.02
N GLU A 262 7.65 -18.49 4.84
CA GLU A 262 7.19 -19.85 4.57
C GLU A 262 7.94 -20.94 5.36
N SER A 263 9.23 -20.74 5.65
CA SER A 263 10.02 -21.70 6.43
C SER A 263 9.56 -21.88 7.87
N ASN A 264 8.66 -21.02 8.38
CA ASN A 264 8.17 -21.09 9.75
C ASN A 264 7.10 -22.17 9.97
N TRP A 265 6.50 -22.73 8.92
CA TRP A 265 5.46 -23.77 9.04
C TRP A 265 5.65 -24.97 8.12
N LYS A 266 6.68 -24.95 7.24
CA LYS A 266 7.04 -26.09 6.39
C LYS A 266 7.99 -27.07 7.08
#